data_AF-A0A8C4RPJ5-F1
#
_entry.id   AF-A0A8C4RPJ5-F1
#
_cell.length_a   1.000
_cell.length_b   1.000
_cell.length_c   1.000
_cell.angle_alpha   90.00
_cell.angle_beta   90.00
_cell.angle_gamma   90.00
#
_symmetry.space_group_name_H-M   'P 1'
#
loop_
_entity.id
_entity.type
_entity.pdbx_description
1 polymer ?
#
loop_
_entity_poly.entity_id
_entity_poly.type
_entity_poly.pdbx_seq_one_letter_code
_entity_poly.pdbx_strand_id
1 'polypeptide(L)'
;ILTQGHGGLLEPIPRQCLSLLSRFAGSDPLQQMKLAEENTLNVDAVDQREEMEVAVQQICANVLEYSQSLLLQSSSESQFSICLFSPLMVEPANRDGPRGDVATPVSYSRVPSLGIIVHLLRQSASQFFKYFESHRQSVSKLHGVDHLPPEEVKELCQALMSVTSGVDKISSSQRNALAKRRLVKLINNRAILLSLCSYIIETCLFILWRHLEYYLIYFSPLESQDSLLSAGQSFRARHQDAFSGNVTRSFGVSRVSRQDLDQLRTDVANNFGDSLQKKLLDVEGLYCRVRSQYTFIRALVRRIRGLLRLI
;
A
#
# COMPACT_ATOMS: atom_id res chain seq x y z
N ILE A 1 -34.24 19.97 -23.90
CA ILE A 1 -34.91 18.66 -24.09
C ILE A 1 -33.83 17.67 -24.47
N LEU A 2 -33.57 16.69 -23.58
CA LEU A 2 -32.74 15.47 -23.73
C LEU A 2 -31.24 15.71 -24.00
N THR A 3 -30.32 15.46 -23.07
CA THR A 3 -29.94 14.14 -22.51
C THR A 3 -29.57 14.25 -21.02
N GLN A 4 -30.41 13.84 -20.07
CA GLN A 4 -30.40 12.51 -19.43
C GLN A 4 -29.01 11.84 -19.25
N GLY A 5 -28.56 11.80 -18.00
CA GLY A 5 -28.14 10.56 -17.33
C GLY A 5 -26.79 9.96 -17.68
N HIS A 6 -25.69 10.52 -17.17
CA HIS A 6 -24.42 9.78 -16.96
C HIS A 6 -24.03 9.67 -15.48
N GLY A 7 -25.00 9.77 -14.56
CA GLY A 7 -24.85 9.35 -13.16
C GLY A 7 -24.89 7.83 -12.99
N GLY A 8 -24.48 7.07 -14.00
CA GLY A 8 -24.51 5.62 -14.04
C GLY A 8 -23.14 5.04 -13.71
N LEU A 9 -23.09 4.25 -12.63
CA LEU A 9 -22.06 3.24 -12.34
C LEU A 9 -20.62 3.76 -12.30
N LEU A 10 -20.11 4.05 -11.10
CA LEU A 10 -18.70 3.72 -10.85
C LEU A 10 -18.59 2.20 -11.04
N GLU A 11 -17.98 1.82 -12.17
CA GLU A 11 -17.85 0.46 -12.70
C GLU A 11 -17.24 -0.54 -11.68
N PRO A 12 -17.20 -1.85 -11.98
CA PRO A 12 -16.44 -2.85 -11.21
C PRO A 12 -14.94 -2.53 -11.06
N ILE A 13 -14.39 -1.64 -11.90
CA ILE A 13 -12.96 -1.36 -12.03
C ILE A 13 -12.29 -0.81 -10.76
N PRO A 14 -12.84 0.20 -10.04
CA PRO A 14 -12.23 0.73 -8.82
C PRO A 14 -12.08 -0.36 -7.73
N ARG A 15 -13.05 -1.28 -7.62
CA ARG A 15 -13.01 -2.39 -6.66
C ARG A 15 -11.96 -3.44 -7.02
N GLN A 16 -11.82 -3.73 -8.32
CA GLN A 16 -10.79 -4.63 -8.82
C GLN A 16 -9.38 -4.03 -8.64
N CYS A 17 -9.21 -2.73 -8.80
CA CYS A 17 -7.93 -2.07 -8.51
C CYS A 17 -7.58 -2.15 -7.02
N LEU A 18 -8.54 -1.89 -6.14
CA LEU A 18 -8.34 -1.94 -4.68
C LEU A 18 -8.01 -3.36 -4.17
N SER A 19 -8.54 -4.41 -4.79
CA SER A 19 -8.21 -5.79 -4.44
C SER A 19 -6.76 -6.18 -4.79
N LEU A 20 -6.07 -5.39 -5.61
CA LEU A 20 -4.63 -5.57 -5.82
C LEU A 20 -3.83 -5.23 -4.56
N LEU A 21 -4.29 -4.28 -3.73
CA LEU A 21 -3.60 -3.96 -2.47
C LEU A 21 -3.56 -5.16 -1.52
N SER A 22 -4.64 -5.94 -1.41
CA SER A 22 -4.63 -7.13 -0.55
C SER A 22 -3.68 -8.22 -1.05
N ARG A 23 -3.46 -8.30 -2.36
CA ARG A 23 -2.50 -9.24 -2.98
C ARG A 23 -1.06 -8.79 -2.86
N PHE A 24 -0.78 -7.50 -3.04
CA PHE A 24 0.58 -6.96 -3.13
C PHE A 24 1.10 -6.31 -1.85
N ALA A 25 0.23 -5.98 -0.89
CA ALA A 25 0.65 -5.54 0.45
C ALA A 25 1.13 -6.70 1.33
N GLY A 26 0.91 -7.97 0.94
CA GLY A 26 1.45 -9.12 1.65
C GLY A 26 2.90 -9.45 1.29
N SER A 27 3.55 -10.31 2.08
CA SER A 27 4.84 -10.93 1.72
C SER A 27 4.70 -12.06 0.70
N ASP A 28 3.46 -12.40 0.32
CA ASP A 28 3.10 -13.56 -0.49
C ASP A 28 3.66 -13.52 -1.94
N PRO A 29 3.62 -12.40 -2.70
CA PRO A 29 4.22 -12.37 -4.04
C PRO A 29 5.74 -12.56 -4.00
N LEU A 30 6.40 -12.02 -2.98
CA LEU A 30 7.85 -12.14 -2.78
C LEU A 30 8.24 -13.51 -2.18
N GLN A 31 7.36 -14.16 -1.41
CA GLN A 31 7.57 -15.53 -0.89
C GLN A 31 7.32 -16.60 -1.95
N GLN A 32 6.27 -16.45 -2.77
CA GLN A 32 6.00 -17.35 -3.89
C GLN A 32 7.16 -17.35 -4.90
N MET A 33 7.81 -16.20 -5.10
CA MET A 33 9.03 -16.14 -5.90
C MET A 33 10.25 -16.73 -5.21
N LYS A 34 10.46 -16.55 -3.89
CA LYS A 34 11.53 -17.27 -3.17
C LYS A 34 11.43 -18.79 -3.36
N LEU A 35 10.20 -19.31 -3.35
CA LEU A 35 9.91 -20.73 -3.60
C LEU A 35 10.08 -21.13 -5.08
N ALA A 36 9.85 -20.20 -6.04
CA ALA A 36 10.11 -20.44 -7.46
C ALA A 36 11.63 -20.36 -7.80
N GLU A 37 12.36 -19.47 -7.14
CA GLU A 37 13.82 -19.29 -7.26
C GLU A 37 14.61 -20.46 -6.69
N GLU A 38 14.17 -21.06 -5.57
CA GLU A 38 14.78 -22.31 -5.05
C GLU A 38 14.76 -23.46 -6.08
N ASN A 39 13.85 -23.39 -7.06
CA ASN A 39 13.75 -24.37 -8.14
C ASN A 39 14.52 -23.97 -9.42
N THR A 40 15.11 -22.77 -9.52
CA THR A 40 15.85 -22.32 -10.71
C THR A 40 17.15 -21.57 -10.37
N LEU A 41 18.28 -22.25 -10.54
CA LEU A 41 19.63 -21.69 -10.39
C LEU A 41 20.02 -20.82 -11.61
N ASN A 42 19.37 -19.67 -11.82
CA ASN A 42 19.68 -18.81 -12.97
C ASN A 42 20.06 -17.37 -12.55
N VAL A 43 21.13 -16.83 -13.14
CA VAL A 43 21.59 -15.44 -12.96
C VAL A 43 20.52 -14.43 -13.37
N ASP A 44 19.73 -14.74 -14.40
CA ASP A 44 18.56 -13.96 -14.80
C ASP A 44 17.52 -13.82 -13.68
N ALA A 45 17.48 -14.76 -12.72
CA ALA A 45 16.52 -14.71 -11.62
C ALA A 45 16.80 -13.55 -10.65
N VAL A 46 18.07 -13.20 -10.40
CA VAL A 46 18.42 -12.10 -9.48
C VAL A 46 18.00 -10.76 -10.05
N ASP A 47 18.23 -10.55 -11.36
CA ASP A 47 17.86 -9.31 -12.03
C ASP A 47 16.33 -9.20 -12.18
N GLN A 48 15.66 -10.30 -12.54
CA GLN A 48 14.19 -10.38 -12.58
C GLN A 48 13.56 -10.11 -11.22
N ARG A 49 14.18 -10.57 -10.14
CA ARG A 49 13.70 -10.32 -8.77
C ARG A 49 13.75 -8.84 -8.40
N GLU A 50 14.84 -8.16 -8.73
CA GLU A 50 14.99 -6.73 -8.47
C GLU A 50 14.02 -5.90 -9.31
N GLU A 51 13.77 -6.30 -10.56
CA GLU A 51 12.76 -5.68 -11.42
C GLU A 51 11.33 -5.93 -10.91
N MET A 52 11.03 -7.15 -10.46
CA MET A 52 9.75 -7.48 -9.85
C MET A 52 9.52 -6.70 -8.56
N GLU A 53 10.53 -6.55 -7.70
CA GLU A 53 10.43 -5.77 -6.47
C GLU A 53 10.02 -4.32 -6.77
N VAL A 54 10.60 -3.71 -7.80
CA VAL A 54 10.19 -2.38 -8.29
C VAL A 54 8.76 -2.40 -8.82
N ALA A 55 8.40 -3.38 -9.66
CA ALA A 55 7.08 -3.48 -10.25
C ALA A 55 5.98 -3.61 -9.18
N VAL A 56 6.19 -4.44 -8.15
CA VAL A 56 5.24 -4.60 -7.03
C VAL A 56 5.05 -3.27 -6.29
N GLN A 57 6.13 -2.56 -5.99
CA GLN A 57 6.04 -1.25 -5.34
C GLN A 57 5.33 -0.21 -6.22
N GLN A 58 5.55 -0.24 -7.53
CA GLN A 58 4.85 0.63 -8.49
C GLN A 58 3.36 0.33 -8.56
N ILE A 59 2.95 -0.95 -8.55
CA ILE A 59 1.54 -1.34 -8.50
C ILE A 59 0.89 -0.76 -7.24
N CYS A 60 1.51 -0.95 -6.07
CA CYS A 60 1.01 -0.37 -4.81
C CYS A 60 0.90 1.15 -4.88
N ALA A 61 1.94 1.84 -5.38
CA ALA A 61 1.95 3.29 -5.53
C ALA A 61 0.81 3.78 -6.44
N ASN A 62 0.62 3.15 -7.60
CA ASN A 62 -0.40 3.54 -8.58
C ASN A 62 -1.83 3.31 -8.04
N VAL A 63 -2.07 2.21 -7.32
CA VAL A 63 -3.39 1.95 -6.72
C VAL A 63 -3.67 2.94 -5.58
N LEU A 64 -2.66 3.31 -4.79
CA LEU A 64 -2.80 4.34 -3.77
C LEU A 64 -3.02 5.73 -4.36
N GLU A 65 -2.32 6.08 -5.45
CA GLU A 65 -2.52 7.33 -6.19
C GLU A 65 -3.94 7.44 -6.75
N TYR A 66 -4.44 6.35 -7.33
CA TYR A 66 -5.81 6.28 -7.80
C TYR A 66 -6.81 6.47 -6.64
N SER A 67 -6.56 5.82 -5.50
CA SER A 67 -7.39 5.97 -4.29
C SER A 67 -7.37 7.41 -3.77
N GLN A 68 -6.19 8.04 -3.73
CA GLN A 68 -6.04 9.45 -3.35
C GLN A 68 -6.80 10.37 -4.30
N SER A 69 -6.69 10.14 -5.61
CA SER A 69 -7.39 10.93 -6.63
C SER A 69 -8.91 10.88 -6.44
N LEU A 70 -9.47 9.71 -6.17
CA LEU A 70 -10.90 9.56 -5.87
C LEU A 70 -11.31 10.30 -4.58
N LEU A 71 -10.48 10.29 -3.54
CA LEU A 71 -10.72 11.04 -2.30
C LEU A 71 -10.67 12.56 -2.51
N LEU A 72 -9.77 13.04 -3.37
CA LEU A 72 -9.65 14.47 -3.69
C LEU A 72 -10.80 14.95 -4.60
N GLN A 73 -11.23 14.12 -5.55
CA GLN A 73 -12.33 14.45 -6.47
C GLN A 73 -13.70 14.44 -5.80
N SER A 74 -13.85 13.69 -4.71
CA SER A 74 -15.17 13.47 -4.11
C SER A 74 -15.71 14.63 -3.30
N SER A 75 -14.88 15.57 -2.82
CA SER A 75 -15.37 16.82 -2.24
C SER A 75 -14.25 17.78 -1.83
N SER A 76 -14.55 19.09 -1.93
CA SER A 76 -13.84 20.16 -1.22
C SER A 76 -14.18 20.23 0.28
N GLU A 77 -15.24 19.52 0.72
CA GLU A 77 -15.78 19.53 2.08
C GLU A 77 -15.78 18.11 2.68
N SER A 78 -15.08 17.90 3.80
CA SER A 78 -14.84 16.58 4.42
C SER A 78 -16.10 15.75 4.75
N GLN A 79 -17.27 16.38 4.82
CA GLN A 79 -18.56 15.74 5.09
C GLN A 79 -19.09 14.84 3.95
N PHE A 80 -18.56 14.98 2.73
CA PHE A 80 -19.01 14.20 1.55
C PHE A 80 -17.93 13.26 1.00
N SER A 81 -16.96 12.85 1.82
CA SER A 81 -15.87 11.94 1.39
C SER A 81 -16.42 10.61 0.88
N ILE A 82 -15.94 10.15 -0.28
CA ILE A 82 -16.17 8.78 -0.74
C ILE A 82 -15.49 7.81 0.23
N CYS A 83 -16.21 6.76 0.64
CA CYS A 83 -15.69 5.70 1.48
C CYS A 83 -15.08 4.59 0.61
N LEU A 84 -13.75 4.53 0.54
CA LEU A 84 -13.03 3.53 -0.26
C LEU A 84 -12.60 2.30 0.54
N PHE A 85 -12.46 2.46 1.86
CA PHE A 85 -12.05 1.40 2.79
C PHE A 85 -13.06 1.32 3.92
N SER A 86 -13.35 0.12 4.44
CA SER A 86 -14.22 -0.09 5.60
C SER A 86 -13.49 0.27 6.91
N PRO A 87 -14.20 0.64 7.99
CA PRO A 87 -13.60 1.09 9.26
C PRO A 87 -13.02 -0.06 10.09
N LEU A 88 -12.74 -1.22 9.49
CA LEU A 88 -12.16 -2.36 10.18
C LEU A 88 -10.63 -2.30 10.08
N MET A 89 -9.96 -2.74 11.13
CA MET A 89 -8.49 -2.85 11.17
C MET A 89 -8.00 -4.28 10.93
N VAL A 90 -8.94 -5.24 10.93
CA VAL A 90 -8.69 -6.64 10.60
C VAL A 90 -9.30 -6.89 9.22
N GLU A 91 -8.48 -7.39 8.29
CA GLU A 91 -9.02 -7.98 7.08
C GLU A 91 -9.73 -9.28 7.51
N PRO A 92 -11.01 -9.47 7.19
CA PRO A 92 -11.69 -10.72 7.47
C PRO A 92 -10.87 -11.81 6.78
N ALA A 93 -10.21 -12.66 7.56
CA ALA A 93 -9.39 -13.73 7.04
C ALA A 93 -10.20 -14.43 5.95
N ASN A 94 -9.75 -14.27 4.70
CA ASN A 94 -10.23 -15.14 3.64
C ASN A 94 -9.87 -16.53 4.17
N ARG A 95 -10.88 -17.38 4.43
CA ARG A 95 -10.72 -18.64 5.13
C ARG A 95 -9.64 -19.48 4.42
N ASP A 96 -8.40 -19.37 4.86
CA ASP A 96 -7.34 -20.34 4.59
C ASP A 96 -7.62 -21.55 5.48
N GLY A 97 -8.64 -22.30 5.08
CA GLY A 97 -8.73 -23.71 5.42
C GLY A 97 -7.80 -24.50 4.49
N PRO A 98 -7.19 -25.60 4.96
CA PRO A 98 -6.31 -26.39 4.13
C PRO A 98 -7.12 -27.09 3.02
N ARG A 99 -6.85 -26.72 1.77
CA ARG A 99 -7.16 -27.42 0.50
C ARG A 99 -8.61 -27.93 0.34
N GLY A 100 -9.33 -27.29 -0.58
CA GLY A 100 -10.52 -27.86 -1.23
C GLY A 100 -10.65 -27.29 -2.64
N ASP A 101 -10.47 -28.14 -3.65
CA ASP A 101 -10.62 -27.86 -5.07
C ASP A 101 -12.06 -27.45 -5.43
N VAL A 102 -12.43 -26.19 -5.16
CA VAL A 102 -13.52 -25.49 -5.86
C VAL A 102 -13.16 -24.01 -5.84
N ALA A 103 -12.89 -23.44 -7.01
CA ALA A 103 -12.69 -22.00 -7.19
C ALA A 103 -13.92 -21.25 -6.67
N THR A 104 -13.88 -20.84 -5.40
CA THR A 104 -14.90 -19.97 -4.84
C THR A 104 -14.65 -18.60 -5.44
N PRO A 105 -15.62 -18.00 -6.14
CA PRO A 105 -15.39 -16.70 -6.76
C PRO A 105 -15.01 -15.71 -5.66
N VAL A 106 -13.80 -15.16 -5.77
CA VAL A 106 -13.33 -14.04 -4.95
C VAL A 106 -14.46 -13.03 -4.93
N SER A 107 -15.02 -12.74 -3.76
CA SER A 107 -16.12 -11.78 -3.66
C SER A 107 -15.58 -10.38 -3.94
N TYR A 108 -15.48 -10.02 -5.23
CA TYR A 108 -15.15 -8.68 -5.76
C TYR A 108 -16.10 -7.58 -5.27
N SER A 109 -17.09 -7.94 -4.45
CA SER A 109 -18.09 -7.05 -3.89
C SER A 109 -17.67 -6.42 -2.55
N ARG A 110 -16.67 -6.97 -1.84
CA ARG A 110 -16.32 -6.46 -0.50
C ARG A 110 -15.27 -5.36 -0.57
N VAL A 111 -15.56 -4.23 0.07
CA VAL A 111 -14.66 -3.09 0.24
C VAL A 111 -13.51 -3.51 1.17
N PRO A 112 -12.23 -3.26 0.81
CA PRO A 112 -11.09 -3.60 1.67
C PRO A 112 -11.15 -2.86 3.01
N SER A 113 -10.50 -3.41 4.05
CA SER A 113 -10.43 -2.76 5.36
C SER A 113 -9.36 -1.68 5.42
N LEU A 114 -9.51 -0.68 6.31
CA LEU A 114 -8.43 0.27 6.62
C LEU A 114 -7.17 -0.44 7.17
N GLY A 115 -7.34 -1.66 7.69
CA GLY A 115 -6.24 -2.55 8.07
C GLY A 115 -5.19 -2.73 6.97
N ILE A 116 -5.59 -2.81 5.69
CA ILE A 116 -4.63 -2.99 4.59
C ILE A 116 -3.73 -1.75 4.40
N ILE A 117 -4.28 -0.56 4.60
CA ILE A 117 -3.53 0.70 4.51
C ILE A 117 -2.50 0.78 5.63
N VAL A 118 -2.89 0.41 6.85
CA VAL A 118 -2.00 0.39 8.01
C VAL A 118 -0.92 -0.69 7.87
N HIS A 119 -1.28 -1.85 7.33
CA HIS A 119 -0.32 -2.91 7.01
C HIS A 119 0.72 -2.43 6.00
N LEU A 120 0.27 -1.89 4.86
CA LEU A 120 1.16 -1.38 3.81
C LEU A 120 2.05 -0.24 4.31
N LEU A 121 1.54 0.63 5.18
CA LEU A 121 2.30 1.69 5.84
C LEU A 121 3.46 1.11 6.67
N ARG A 122 3.20 0.11 7.53
CA ARG A 122 4.22 -0.55 8.36
C ARG A 122 5.25 -1.30 7.52
N GLN A 123 4.77 -2.01 6.50
CA GLN A 123 5.61 -2.78 5.59
C GLN A 123 6.55 -1.84 4.83
N SER A 124 6.02 -0.77 4.23
CA SER A 124 6.80 0.22 3.47
C SER A 124 7.81 0.94 4.36
N ALA A 125 7.42 1.34 5.58
CA ALA A 125 8.36 1.90 6.55
C ALA A 125 9.49 0.91 6.90
N SER A 126 9.21 -0.40 6.94
CA SER A 126 10.23 -1.43 7.21
C SER A 126 11.14 -1.70 6.02
N GLN A 127 10.58 -1.72 4.81
CA GLN A 127 11.34 -1.89 3.58
C GLN A 127 12.24 -0.68 3.29
N PHE A 128 11.78 0.53 3.60
CA PHE A 128 12.57 1.74 3.47
C PHE A 128 13.95 1.61 4.12
N PHE A 129 14.03 1.18 5.39
CA PHE A 129 15.33 1.02 6.07
C PHE A 129 16.22 -0.05 5.43
N LYS A 130 15.63 -1.14 4.93
CA LYS A 130 16.38 -2.19 4.22
C LYS A 130 16.97 -1.64 2.92
N TYR A 131 16.18 -0.92 2.14
CA TYR A 131 16.64 -0.29 0.91
C TYR A 131 17.66 0.82 1.17
N PHE A 132 17.50 1.57 2.26
CA PHE A 132 18.41 2.65 2.64
C PHE A 132 19.78 2.12 3.03
N GLU A 133 19.82 1.08 3.87
CA GLU A 133 21.07 0.40 4.25
C GLU A 133 21.75 -0.24 3.03
N SER A 134 20.99 -0.96 2.18
CA SER A 134 21.50 -1.55 0.94
C SER A 134 22.05 -0.51 -0.03
N HIS A 135 21.37 0.63 -0.18
CA HIS A 135 21.83 1.76 -0.98
C HIS A 135 23.14 2.33 -0.42
N ARG A 136 23.21 2.59 0.89
CA ARG A 136 24.42 3.12 1.54
C ARG A 136 25.62 2.18 1.37
N GLN A 137 25.40 0.88 1.57
CA GLN A 137 26.43 -0.14 1.35
C GLN A 137 26.89 -0.16 -0.11
N SER A 138 25.97 -0.12 -1.08
CA SER A 138 26.32 -0.14 -2.51
C SER A 138 27.11 1.10 -2.94
N VAL A 139 26.75 2.29 -2.42
CA VAL A 139 27.51 3.54 -2.64
C VAL A 139 28.92 3.42 -2.05
N SER A 140 29.05 2.90 -0.82
CA SER A 140 30.36 2.68 -0.19
C SER A 140 31.23 1.72 -1.02
N LYS A 141 30.65 0.62 -1.50
CA LYS A 141 31.35 -0.35 -2.37
C LYS A 141 31.77 0.27 -3.70
N LEU A 142 30.94 1.15 -4.29
CA LEU A 142 31.29 1.84 -5.53
C LEU A 142 32.49 2.78 -5.34
N HIS A 143 32.56 3.49 -4.22
CA HIS A 143 33.68 4.38 -3.92
C HIS A 143 35.00 3.61 -3.70
N GLY A 144 34.93 2.45 -3.04
CA GLY A 144 36.08 1.60 -2.70
C GLY A 144 36.27 0.37 -3.58
N VAL A 145 35.75 0.37 -4.81
CA VAL A 145 35.67 -0.83 -5.66
C VAL A 145 37.02 -1.44 -6.02
N ASP A 146 38.08 -0.62 -6.13
CA ASP A 146 39.43 -1.09 -6.43
C ASP A 146 40.10 -1.80 -5.23
N HIS A 147 39.48 -1.75 -4.05
CA HIS A 147 39.91 -2.42 -2.82
C HIS A 147 38.98 -3.55 -2.37
N LEU A 148 37.97 -3.90 -3.19
CA LEU A 148 37.07 -5.01 -2.87
C LEU A 148 37.79 -6.35 -2.96
N PRO A 149 37.40 -7.35 -2.13
CA PRO A 149 37.88 -8.70 -2.26
C PRO A 149 37.60 -9.26 -3.66
N PRO A 150 38.51 -10.08 -4.24
CA PRO A 150 38.33 -10.65 -5.58
C PRO A 150 37.06 -11.50 -5.68
N GLU A 151 36.65 -12.17 -4.59
CA GLU A 151 35.39 -12.93 -4.53
C GLU A 151 34.16 -12.02 -4.68
N GLU A 152 34.12 -10.88 -3.99
CA GLU A 152 33.01 -9.93 -4.12
C GLU A 152 32.94 -9.32 -5.52
N VAL A 153 34.09 -9.00 -6.12
CA VAL A 153 34.15 -8.53 -7.51
C VAL A 153 33.65 -9.61 -8.46
N LYS A 154 33.99 -10.88 -8.21
CA LYS A 154 33.53 -12.03 -9.00
C LYS A 154 32.01 -12.17 -8.92
N GLU A 155 31.41 -12.12 -7.73
CA GLU A 155 29.96 -12.16 -7.53
C GLU A 155 29.24 -11.01 -8.27
N LEU A 156 29.74 -9.78 -8.16
CA LEU A 156 29.18 -8.62 -8.85
C LEU A 156 29.24 -8.75 -10.38
N CYS A 157 30.31 -9.36 -10.90
CA CYS A 157 30.45 -9.62 -12.34
C CYS A 157 29.55 -10.77 -12.80
N GLN A 158 29.47 -11.85 -12.02
CA GLN A 158 28.62 -13.01 -12.32
C GLN A 158 27.15 -12.60 -12.44
N ALA A 159 26.69 -11.65 -11.63
CA ALA A 159 25.33 -11.10 -11.71
C ALA A 159 24.99 -10.39 -13.03
N LEU A 160 25.99 -10.03 -13.86
CA LEU A 160 25.79 -9.39 -15.17
C LEU A 160 26.13 -10.30 -16.35
N MET A 161 26.74 -11.47 -16.12
CA MET A 161 27.21 -12.35 -17.17
C MET A 161 26.33 -13.59 -17.25
N SER A 162 25.88 -13.95 -18.46
CA SER A 162 25.24 -15.24 -18.68
C SER A 162 26.21 -16.37 -18.34
N VAL A 163 25.69 -17.48 -17.80
CA VAL A 163 26.46 -18.67 -17.35
C VAL A 163 27.46 -19.17 -18.41
N THR A 164 27.21 -18.90 -19.70
CA THR A 164 28.06 -19.26 -20.84
C THR A 164 29.39 -18.50 -20.95
N SER A 165 29.54 -17.32 -20.32
CA SER A 165 30.79 -16.54 -20.34
C SER A 165 31.42 -16.51 -18.96
N GLY A 166 32.45 -17.33 -18.74
CA GLY A 166 33.15 -17.39 -17.45
C GLY A 166 33.86 -16.07 -17.12
N VAL A 167 33.59 -15.52 -15.93
CA VAL A 167 34.22 -14.31 -15.35
C VAL A 167 35.75 -14.42 -15.26
N ASP A 168 36.28 -15.64 -15.23
CA ASP A 168 37.72 -15.89 -15.15
C ASP A 168 38.46 -15.62 -16.49
N LYS A 169 37.74 -15.42 -17.60
CA LYS A 169 38.31 -15.16 -18.94
C LYS A 169 38.55 -13.66 -19.23
N ILE A 170 38.09 -12.76 -18.35
CA ILE A 170 38.17 -11.30 -18.56
C ILE A 170 39.25 -10.65 -17.69
N SER A 171 39.83 -9.56 -18.19
CA SER A 171 40.93 -8.87 -17.51
C SER A 171 40.47 -8.27 -16.16
N SER A 172 41.41 -8.01 -15.27
CA SER A 172 41.10 -7.35 -13.98
C SER A 172 40.45 -5.98 -14.16
N SER A 173 40.85 -5.22 -15.18
CA SER A 173 40.24 -3.93 -15.50
C SER A 173 38.81 -4.06 -16.00
N GLN A 174 38.52 -5.10 -16.82
CA GLN A 174 37.18 -5.41 -17.28
C GLN A 174 36.27 -5.87 -16.13
N ARG A 175 36.80 -6.68 -15.19
CA ARG A 175 36.07 -7.07 -13.97
C ARG A 175 35.72 -5.86 -13.11
N ASN A 176 36.66 -4.96 -12.85
CA ASN A 176 36.36 -3.74 -12.08
C ASN A 176 35.35 -2.85 -12.80
N ALA A 177 35.41 -2.74 -14.14
CA ALA A 177 34.43 -1.98 -14.91
C ALA A 177 33.01 -2.59 -14.82
N LEU A 178 32.88 -3.92 -14.90
CA LEU A 178 31.61 -4.62 -14.75
C LEU A 178 31.06 -4.51 -13.32
N ALA A 179 31.91 -4.66 -12.30
CA ALA A 179 31.51 -4.47 -10.91
C ALA A 179 31.01 -3.04 -10.65
N LYS A 180 31.72 -2.01 -11.15
CA LYS A 180 31.25 -0.61 -11.11
C LYS A 180 29.88 -0.47 -11.77
N ARG A 181 29.68 -1.06 -12.96
CA ARG A 181 28.39 -1.03 -13.68
C ARG A 181 27.26 -1.70 -12.87
N ARG A 182 27.50 -2.86 -12.26
CA ARG A 182 26.51 -3.55 -11.42
C ARG A 182 26.15 -2.71 -10.20
N LEU A 183 27.14 -2.15 -9.51
CA LEU A 183 26.92 -1.30 -8.34
C LEU A 183 26.10 -0.06 -8.68
N VAL A 184 26.35 0.58 -9.82
CA VAL A 184 25.52 1.70 -10.30
C VAL A 184 24.07 1.26 -10.55
N LYS A 185 23.84 0.09 -11.17
CA LYS A 185 22.49 -0.46 -11.36
C LYS A 185 21.77 -0.68 -10.02
N LEU A 186 22.46 -1.29 -9.05
CA LEU A 186 21.94 -1.51 -7.69
C LEU A 186 21.57 -0.20 -6.99
N ILE A 187 22.46 0.79 -7.02
CA ILE A 187 22.22 2.12 -6.42
C ILE A 187 20.98 2.76 -7.03
N ASN A 188 20.87 2.76 -8.37
CA ASN A 188 19.72 3.34 -9.06
C ASN A 188 18.41 2.61 -8.74
N ASN A 189 18.43 1.27 -8.71
CA ASN A 189 17.27 0.47 -8.33
C ASN A 189 16.82 0.78 -6.88
N ARG A 190 17.75 0.79 -5.92
CA ARG A 190 17.43 1.12 -4.52
C ARG A 190 16.94 2.57 -4.36
N ALA A 191 17.46 3.50 -5.15
CA ALA A 191 16.97 4.87 -5.18
C ALA A 191 15.50 4.96 -5.63
N ILE A 192 15.10 4.19 -6.65
CA ILE A 192 13.71 4.10 -7.10
C ILE A 192 12.83 3.53 -5.98
N LEU A 193 13.24 2.42 -5.37
CA LEU A 193 12.51 1.78 -4.28
C LEU A 193 12.34 2.69 -3.06
N LEU A 194 13.37 3.46 -2.70
CA LEU A 194 13.29 4.46 -1.62
C LEU A 194 12.25 5.55 -1.93
N SER A 195 12.22 6.02 -3.18
CA SER A 195 11.22 6.99 -3.64
C SER A 195 9.80 6.42 -3.56
N LEU A 196 9.60 5.20 -4.03
CA LEU A 196 8.31 4.52 -3.99
C LEU A 196 7.85 4.30 -2.54
N CYS A 197 8.74 3.84 -1.64
CA CYS A 197 8.41 3.68 -0.23
C CYS A 197 8.00 5.00 0.42
N SER A 198 8.73 6.09 0.19
CA SER A 198 8.37 7.41 0.74
C SER A 198 7.00 7.87 0.25
N TYR A 199 6.74 7.71 -1.05
CA TYR A 199 5.45 8.04 -1.66
C TYR A 199 4.31 7.19 -1.10
N ILE A 200 4.47 5.87 -1.05
CA ILE A 200 3.47 4.94 -0.49
C ILE A 200 3.16 5.30 0.96
N ILE A 201 4.18 5.57 1.78
CA ILE A 201 4.01 5.96 3.19
C ILE A 201 3.14 7.23 3.29
N GLU A 202 3.49 8.25 2.53
CA GLU A 202 2.78 9.53 2.54
C GLU A 202 1.33 9.40 2.08
N THR A 203 1.10 8.65 0.99
CA THR A 203 -0.26 8.42 0.45
C THR A 203 -1.10 7.55 1.39
N CYS A 204 -0.51 6.52 2.02
CA CYS A 204 -1.18 5.74 3.06
C CYS A 204 -1.60 6.61 4.25
N LEU A 205 -0.72 7.50 4.72
CA LEU A 205 -1.02 8.43 5.81
C LEU A 205 -2.14 9.41 5.44
N PHE A 206 -2.15 9.90 4.20
CA PHE A 206 -3.23 10.75 3.70
C PHE A 206 -4.57 10.02 3.68
N ILE A 207 -4.62 8.82 3.08
CA ILE A 207 -5.84 8.00 2.99
C ILE A 207 -6.35 7.67 4.40
N LEU A 208 -5.46 7.25 5.30
CA LEU A 208 -5.79 6.93 6.68
C LEU A 208 -6.37 8.16 7.40
N TRP A 209 -5.69 9.31 7.32
CA TRP A 209 -6.18 10.55 7.93
C TRP A 209 -7.57 10.94 7.41
N ARG A 210 -7.80 10.90 6.09
CA ARG A 210 -9.10 11.24 5.48
C ARG A 210 -10.23 10.32 5.93
N HIS A 211 -9.99 9.02 6.01
CA HIS A 211 -11.01 8.08 6.48
C HIS A 211 -11.26 8.22 7.98
N LEU A 212 -10.22 8.43 8.80
CA LEU A 212 -10.39 8.70 10.23
C LEU A 212 -11.17 9.99 10.48
N GLU A 213 -10.86 11.05 9.74
CA GLU A 213 -11.61 12.31 9.81
C GLU A 213 -13.10 12.09 9.47
N TYR A 214 -13.40 11.33 8.41
CA TYR A 214 -14.76 10.97 8.05
C TYR A 214 -15.47 10.16 9.15
N TYR A 215 -14.87 9.05 9.60
CA TYR A 215 -15.50 8.13 10.55
C TYR A 215 -15.64 8.67 11.97
N LEU A 216 -14.70 9.51 12.40
CA LEU A 216 -14.64 9.96 13.78
C LEU A 216 -15.27 11.34 14.01
N ILE A 217 -15.34 12.18 12.98
CA ILE A 217 -15.90 13.53 13.09
C ILE A 217 -17.29 13.62 12.42
N TYR A 218 -17.43 13.10 11.21
CA TYR A 218 -18.61 13.35 10.38
C TYR A 218 -19.62 12.21 10.41
N PHE A 219 -19.17 10.98 10.64
CA PHE A 219 -20.06 9.83 10.69
C PHE A 219 -20.84 9.83 12.01
N SER A 220 -22.11 10.23 11.93
CA SER A 220 -23.08 10.04 13.00
C SER A 220 -23.78 8.70 12.77
N PRO A 221 -23.50 7.64 13.55
CA PRO A 221 -24.30 6.42 13.47
C PRO A 221 -25.72 6.80 13.84
N LEU A 222 -26.68 6.60 12.93
CA LEU A 222 -28.10 6.75 13.24
C LEU A 222 -28.34 5.94 14.52
N GLU A 223 -28.72 6.64 15.60
CA GLU A 223 -29.13 5.97 16.82
C GLU A 223 -30.16 4.92 16.44
N SER A 224 -29.97 3.71 16.93
CA SER A 224 -30.89 2.60 16.75
C SER A 224 -32.16 2.82 17.59
N GLN A 225 -32.80 3.98 17.43
CA GLN A 225 -34.11 4.34 18.00
C GLN A 225 -35.27 3.94 17.07
N ASP A 226 -35.02 3.45 15.85
CA ASP A 226 -36.08 2.97 14.93
C ASP A 226 -36.22 1.44 14.86
N SER A 227 -35.43 0.68 15.63
CA SER A 227 -35.48 -0.80 15.60
C SER A 227 -36.67 -1.42 16.33
N LEU A 228 -37.64 -0.62 16.80
CA LEU A 228 -38.90 -1.13 17.36
C LEU A 228 -40.14 -0.87 16.47
N LEU A 229 -40.01 -0.15 15.35
CA LEU A 229 -41.16 0.13 14.47
C LEU A 229 -41.12 -0.62 13.12
N SER A 230 -40.02 -1.27 12.77
CA SER A 230 -39.88 -2.00 11.49
C SER A 230 -40.02 -3.53 11.62
N ALA A 231 -40.85 -4.02 12.54
CA ALA A 231 -41.23 -5.44 12.61
C ALA A 231 -42.62 -5.72 12.02
N GLY A 232 -43.29 -4.73 11.41
CA GLY A 232 -44.71 -4.82 11.04
C GLY A 232 -45.07 -4.74 9.56
N GLN A 233 -44.14 -4.56 8.62
CA GLN A 233 -44.50 -4.35 7.20
C GLN A 233 -43.65 -5.17 6.24
N SER A 234 -43.71 -6.50 6.39
CA SER A 234 -43.58 -7.39 5.24
C SER A 234 -44.93 -7.42 4.51
N PHE A 235 -44.91 -7.25 3.18
CA PHE A 235 -46.05 -7.12 2.24
C PHE A 235 -46.57 -5.69 2.00
N ARG A 236 -45.87 -4.91 1.15
CA ARG A 236 -46.45 -4.44 -0.11
C ARG A 236 -45.42 -3.79 -1.03
N ALA A 237 -45.55 -4.15 -2.29
CA ALA A 237 -44.68 -3.79 -3.38
C ALA A 237 -45.03 -2.43 -3.99
N ARG A 238 -43.99 -1.81 -4.57
CA ARG A 238 -43.97 -1.00 -5.81
C ARG A 238 -44.66 0.39 -5.81
N HIS A 239 -43.85 1.32 -6.30
CA HIS A 239 -44.12 2.68 -6.79
C HIS A 239 -44.32 3.77 -5.74
N GLN A 240 -43.65 4.92 -6.00
CA GLN A 240 -43.57 6.18 -5.24
C GLN A 240 -42.48 6.12 -4.14
N ASP A 241 -41.41 6.91 -4.14
CA ASP A 241 -41.27 8.31 -4.54
C ASP A 241 -39.87 8.68 -5.04
N ALA A 242 -39.86 9.54 -6.05
CA ALA A 242 -38.76 10.46 -6.33
C ALA A 242 -38.94 11.71 -5.43
N PHE A 243 -37.84 12.39 -5.13
CA PHE A 243 -37.77 13.68 -4.43
C PHE A 243 -37.86 13.63 -2.89
N SER A 244 -36.86 13.04 -2.24
CA SER A 244 -36.33 13.64 -1.01
C SER A 244 -34.84 13.34 -0.85
N GLY A 245 -34.10 14.38 -0.49
CA GLY A 245 -32.65 14.46 -0.63
C GLY A 245 -31.83 13.66 0.38
N ASN A 246 -30.54 13.63 0.11
CA ASN A 246 -29.46 13.07 0.92
C ASN A 246 -29.28 11.55 0.88
N VAL A 247 -29.15 11.01 -0.34
CA VAL A 247 -28.44 9.75 -0.53
C VAL A 247 -26.95 10.05 -0.47
N THR A 248 -26.38 10.08 0.74
CA THR A 248 -24.97 9.77 0.95
C THR A 248 -24.68 8.53 0.11
N ARG A 249 -23.85 8.66 -0.92
CA ARG A 249 -23.41 7.56 -1.79
C ARG A 249 -22.52 6.63 -0.97
N SER A 250 -23.12 5.94 -0.02
CA SER A 250 -22.50 5.00 0.90
C SER A 250 -22.17 3.76 0.10
N PHE A 251 -20.89 3.62 -0.24
CA PHE A 251 -20.33 2.43 -0.88
C PHE A 251 -20.40 1.25 0.09
N GLY A 252 -21.57 0.62 0.24
CA GLY A 252 -21.71 -0.63 1.01
C GLY A 252 -21.32 -0.57 2.49
N VAL A 253 -21.12 0.63 3.07
CA VAL A 253 -20.80 0.88 4.49
C VAL A 253 -22.04 0.70 5.38
N SER A 254 -23.00 -0.11 4.93
CA SER A 254 -24.42 0.10 5.21
C SER A 254 -24.83 -0.21 6.65
N ARG A 255 -23.92 -0.60 7.55
CA ARG A 255 -24.20 -0.84 8.98
C ARG A 255 -22.94 -0.66 9.86
N VAL A 256 -22.19 0.43 9.70
CA VAL A 256 -21.14 0.74 10.68
C VAL A 256 -21.81 1.17 11.98
N SER A 257 -21.67 0.33 13.01
CA SER A 257 -22.24 0.55 14.34
C SER A 257 -21.36 1.46 15.19
N ARG A 258 -21.89 1.98 16.30
CA ARG A 258 -21.08 2.69 17.32
C ARG A 258 -19.94 1.80 17.84
N GLN A 259 -20.20 0.50 18.04
CA GLN A 259 -19.21 -0.47 18.48
C GLN A 259 -18.06 -0.62 17.47
N ASP A 260 -18.34 -0.59 16.16
CA ASP A 260 -17.30 -0.65 15.13
C ASP A 260 -16.38 0.59 15.15
N LEU A 261 -16.93 1.75 15.50
CA LEU A 261 -16.15 3.00 15.62
C LEU A 261 -15.29 3.01 16.88
N ASP A 262 -15.82 2.53 18.01
CA ASP A 262 -15.05 2.40 19.25
C ASP A 262 -13.92 1.37 19.08
N GLN A 263 -14.19 0.28 18.37
CA GLN A 263 -13.18 -0.70 18.00
C GLN A 263 -12.14 -0.12 17.05
N LEU A 264 -12.55 0.59 15.99
CA LEU A 264 -11.64 1.30 15.08
C LEU A 264 -10.71 2.24 15.85
N ARG A 265 -11.26 3.02 16.78
CA ARG A 265 -10.48 3.95 17.60
C ARG A 265 -9.41 3.22 18.41
N THR A 266 -9.80 2.16 19.10
CA THR A 266 -8.90 1.33 19.91
C THR A 266 -7.82 0.69 19.03
N ASP A 267 -8.22 0.11 17.90
CA ASP A 267 -7.32 -0.57 16.98
C ASP A 267 -6.34 0.39 16.31
N VAL A 268 -6.78 1.60 15.94
CA VAL A 268 -5.90 2.62 15.36
C VAL A 268 -4.94 3.16 16.42
N ALA A 269 -5.37 3.35 17.67
CA ALA A 269 -4.47 3.74 18.74
C ALA A 269 -3.38 2.68 19.00
N ASN A 270 -3.77 1.39 19.00
CA ASN A 270 -2.85 0.27 19.16
C ASN A 270 -1.92 0.11 17.95
N ASN A 271 -2.44 0.30 16.74
CA ASN A 271 -1.66 0.08 15.53
C ASN A 271 -0.82 1.29 15.09
N PHE A 272 -1.27 2.50 15.37
CA PHE A 272 -0.59 3.74 15.09
C PHE A 272 0.11 4.31 16.33
N GLY A 273 0.70 3.43 17.15
CA GLY A 273 1.41 3.79 18.37
C GLY A 273 2.75 4.50 18.14
N ASP A 274 3.38 4.94 19.23
CA ASP A 274 4.61 5.76 19.22
C ASP A 274 5.78 5.14 18.45
N SER A 275 5.91 3.80 18.48
CA SER A 275 6.96 3.09 17.75
C SER A 275 6.85 3.25 16.24
N LEU A 276 5.63 3.15 15.69
CA LEU A 276 5.37 3.36 14.27
C LEU A 276 5.54 4.84 13.92
N GLN A 277 5.00 5.74 14.72
CA GLN A 277 5.14 7.18 14.50
C GLN A 277 6.61 7.61 14.45
N LYS A 278 7.42 7.16 15.42
CA LYS A 278 8.87 7.41 15.43
C LYS A 278 9.53 6.89 14.16
N LYS A 279 9.23 5.65 13.77
CA LYS A 279 9.76 5.02 12.56
C LYS A 279 9.44 5.83 11.30
N LEU A 280 8.24 6.38 11.18
CA LEU A 280 7.82 7.22 10.05
C LEU A 280 8.56 8.57 10.03
N LEU A 281 8.76 9.19 11.19
CA LEU A 281 9.53 10.43 11.29
C LEU A 281 11.02 10.21 10.98
N ASP A 282 11.57 9.06 11.33
CA ASP A 282 12.93 8.66 10.96
C ASP A 282 13.05 8.48 9.44
N VAL A 283 12.04 7.92 8.77
CA VAL A 283 11.98 7.83 7.29
C VAL A 283 12.04 9.22 6.66
N GLU A 284 11.18 10.15 7.08
CA GLU A 284 11.20 11.55 6.61
C GLU A 284 12.59 12.18 6.83
N GLY A 285 13.15 12.01 8.03
CA GLY A 285 14.45 12.55 8.38
C GLY A 285 15.59 12.05 7.50
N LEU A 286 15.61 10.75 7.17
CA LEU A 286 16.63 10.16 6.30
C LEU A 286 16.40 10.52 4.83
N TYR A 287 15.16 10.47 4.35
CA TYR A 287 14.85 10.71 2.94
C TYR A 287 15.00 12.18 2.54
N CYS A 288 14.42 13.10 3.31
CA CYS A 288 14.45 14.54 3.01
C CYS A 288 15.87 15.11 3.05
N ARG A 289 16.73 14.62 3.97
CA ARG A 289 18.15 15.03 4.06
C ARG A 289 18.94 14.69 2.80
N VAL A 290 18.64 13.56 2.17
CA VAL A 290 19.41 13.07 1.01
C VAL A 290 18.90 13.67 -0.31
N ARG A 291 17.59 13.96 -0.40
CA ARG A 291 16.94 14.31 -1.68
C ARG A 291 16.50 15.79 -1.79
N SER A 292 16.60 16.58 -0.73
CA SER A 292 16.05 17.96 -0.68
C SER A 292 14.57 18.03 -1.12
N GLN A 293 13.83 16.94 -0.94
CA GLN A 293 12.41 16.83 -1.24
C GLN A 293 11.60 17.07 0.03
N TYR A 294 10.53 17.85 -0.09
CA TYR A 294 9.57 18.03 0.98
C TYR A 294 8.56 16.88 0.95
N THR A 295 8.27 16.31 2.12
CA THR A 295 7.18 15.34 2.31
C THR A 295 6.25 15.87 3.39
N PHE A 296 4.99 15.40 3.40
CA PHE A 296 4.01 15.78 4.42
C PHE A 296 3.87 14.74 5.55
N ILE A 297 4.81 13.78 5.66
CA ILE A 297 4.75 12.67 6.62
C ILE A 297 4.56 13.18 8.05
N ARG A 298 5.40 14.10 8.53
CA ARG A 298 5.28 14.65 9.89
C ARG A 298 3.97 15.39 10.12
N ALA A 299 3.52 16.16 9.13
CA ALA A 299 2.27 16.89 9.23
C ALA A 299 1.07 15.93 9.35
N LEU A 300 1.06 14.85 8.55
CA LEU A 300 0.03 13.83 8.57
C LEU A 300 0.05 13.01 9.87
N VAL A 301 1.22 12.58 10.34
CA VAL A 301 1.38 11.91 11.65
C VAL A 301 0.82 12.81 12.77
N ARG A 302 1.11 14.12 12.74
CA ARG A 302 0.57 15.07 13.72
C ARG A 302 -0.95 15.19 13.64
N ARG A 303 -1.53 15.24 12.43
CA ARG A 303 -2.98 15.29 12.24
C ARG A 303 -3.68 14.04 12.75
N ILE A 304 -3.21 12.85 12.38
CA ILE A 304 -3.78 11.57 12.85
C ILE A 304 -3.73 11.50 14.37
N ARG A 305 -2.58 11.84 14.97
CA ARG A 305 -2.45 11.90 16.44
C ARG A 305 -3.41 12.90 17.08
N GLY A 306 -3.65 14.04 16.42
CA GLY A 306 -4.63 15.02 16.86
C GLY A 306 -6.05 14.44 16.89
N LEU A 307 -6.46 13.74 15.82
CA LEU A 307 -7.77 13.08 15.75
C LEU A 307 -7.97 12.08 16.89
N LEU A 308 -6.95 11.27 17.19
CA LEU A 308 -7.02 10.27 18.26
C LEU A 308 -7.07 10.88 19.68
N ARG A 309 -6.74 12.16 19.85
CA ARG A 309 -6.76 12.89 21.14
C ARG A 309 -7.99 13.77 21.34
N LEU A 310 -8.62 14.21 20.25
CA LEU A 310 -9.78 15.11 20.28
C LEU A 310 -11.08 14.39 20.68
N ILE A 311 -11.02 13.07 20.75
CA ILE A 311 -12.10 12.14 21.06
C ILE A 311 -11.61 11.29 22.20
#